data_AF-A0A6I9VR28-F1
#
_entry.id   AF-A0A6I9VR28-F1
#
_cell.length_a   1.000
_cell.length_b   1.000
_cell.length_c   1.000
_cell.angle_alpha   90.00
_cell.angle_beta   90.00
_cell.angle_gamma   90.00
#
_symmetry.space_group_name_H-M   'P 1'
#
loop_
_entity.id
_entity.type
_entity.pdbx_description
1 polymer ?
#
loop_
_entity_poly.entity_id
_entity_poly.type
_entity_poly.pdbx_seq_one_letter_code
_entity_poly.pdbx_strand_id
1 'polypeptide(L)'
;VSLQGLAVTCEVCPHHLFLCQDDLNRIGNGRGQVRPTLGTKEDQQALWDNMDVVDCFATDHAPHTMQEKSSEKPPPGFPGLETMLPLLLNAVHEGKLTIEDIIDKLYRNPKRIFNIPDQRNTYVEVDLDDEWIIPEAMPYSKSKWTPFTGMTIRGSVHRVVLRGEVAYVEGQVLVNPGFGQDIRDVQYKTKVPPTLHTPAASNQLAETIYKPLSLLDSLLSPNYEKSVLHGDRVADLHEDEQIESFTHLLQPASHKSTVHFAPYTDVDKEYPKALPSQRTVSPLPINNVTRYKSDSNSNLLTTAVTSVPIVHANNSLVGHHVLTVDIFNKEILKDIFHLAETFRNAIRKERPLDHILKGKIMASVFYEVSTRTSCSFAAAMERLGGRVIYMDGTTSSVKKGETLEDSITIMAGYADVIVLRHSEPGAVARAALHCRKPMLNAGDGVGEHPTQALLDIFSIRDEFGTVNGLTITMVGDLKHGRTVHSLARMLTLYNVELRYVSPPGLGMPDHIVNFVAERHIPQERFTTLEEVLPDTDVLYMTRIQRERFATQEEYHKMCGHFIITPQLMSRAKRRMAVMHPLPRIFEISTEFDTDPRAAYFRQAENGVYVRMALLAMVLGRI
;
A
#
# COMPACT_ATOMS: atom_id res chain seq x y z
N VAL A 1 -10.40 36.97 -11.55
CA VAL A 1 -10.88 38.06 -10.66
C VAL A 1 -9.85 38.24 -9.54
N SER A 2 -9.29 39.43 -9.36
CA SER A 2 -8.39 39.72 -8.24
C SER A 2 -9.16 40.44 -7.13
N LEU A 3 -9.50 39.71 -6.07
CA LEU A 3 -10.14 40.26 -4.87
C LEU A 3 -9.11 40.33 -3.74
N GLN A 4 -8.58 41.54 -3.53
CA GLN A 4 -7.92 42.03 -2.30
C GLN A 4 -7.22 40.96 -1.43
N GLY A 5 -6.04 40.52 -1.85
CA GLY A 5 -5.14 39.72 -1.01
C GLY A 5 -5.54 38.26 -0.78
N LEU A 6 -6.63 37.78 -1.36
CA LEU A 6 -6.99 36.36 -1.34
C LEU A 6 -6.11 35.56 -2.31
N ALA A 7 -5.55 34.45 -1.83
CA ALA A 7 -4.93 33.46 -2.70
C ALA A 7 -6.03 32.73 -3.49
N VAL A 8 -6.04 32.91 -4.81
CA VAL A 8 -6.96 32.27 -5.75
C VAL A 8 -6.15 31.39 -6.69
N THR A 9 -6.58 30.14 -6.88
CA THR A 9 -5.93 29.17 -7.77
C THR A 9 -6.64 29.08 -9.10
N CYS A 10 -5.91 28.83 -10.18
CA CYS A 10 -6.47 28.69 -11.53
C CYS A 10 -6.47 27.22 -11.99
N GLU A 11 -7.60 26.73 -12.51
CA GLU A 11 -7.68 25.43 -13.18
C GLU A 11 -8.26 25.56 -14.59
N VAL A 12 -7.89 24.63 -15.47
CA VAL A 12 -8.45 24.52 -16.82
C VAL A 12 -8.81 23.06 -17.13
N CYS A 13 -9.93 22.86 -17.82
CA CYS A 13 -10.32 21.54 -18.34
C CYS A 13 -9.75 21.32 -19.75
N PRO A 14 -9.28 20.11 -20.11
CA PRO A 14 -8.75 19.81 -21.43
C PRO A 14 -9.68 20.20 -22.59
N HIS A 15 -11.00 20.12 -22.43
CA HIS A 15 -11.94 20.51 -23.49
C HIS A 15 -11.92 22.01 -23.81
N HIS A 16 -11.44 22.90 -22.92
CA HIS A 16 -11.21 24.32 -23.27
C HIS A 16 -9.86 24.56 -23.96
N LEU A 17 -8.89 23.66 -23.76
CA LEU A 17 -7.58 23.71 -24.43
C LEU A 17 -7.61 23.11 -25.84
N PHE A 18 -8.45 22.09 -26.05
CA PHE A 18 -8.47 21.29 -27.28
C PHE A 18 -9.76 21.42 -28.13
N LEU A 19 -10.80 22.12 -27.65
CA LEU A 19 -12.02 22.42 -28.43
C LEU A 19 -12.40 23.90 -28.30
N CYS A 20 -12.99 24.47 -29.34
CA CYS A 20 -13.55 25.83 -29.33
C CYS A 20 -14.95 25.86 -29.98
N GLN A 21 -15.52 27.05 -30.19
CA GLN A 21 -16.83 27.19 -30.85
C GLN A 21 -16.85 26.62 -32.29
N ASP A 22 -15.73 26.58 -33.01
CA ASP A 22 -15.64 25.99 -34.36
C ASP A 22 -16.05 24.51 -34.36
N ASP A 23 -15.69 23.76 -33.30
CA ASP A 23 -16.02 22.35 -33.13
C ASP A 23 -17.51 22.08 -32.95
N LEU A 24 -18.33 23.08 -32.61
CA LEU A 24 -19.77 22.90 -32.43
C LEU A 24 -20.47 22.48 -33.73
N ASN A 25 -19.85 22.73 -34.89
CA ASN A 25 -20.32 22.22 -36.19
C ASN A 25 -20.12 20.70 -36.33
N ARG A 26 -19.04 20.16 -35.76
CA ARG A 26 -18.69 18.72 -35.77
C ARG A 26 -19.38 17.95 -34.63
N ILE A 27 -19.38 18.52 -33.43
CA ILE A 27 -19.96 17.94 -32.22
C ILE A 27 -21.50 18.08 -32.24
N GLY A 28 -22.01 19.22 -32.73
CA GLY A 28 -23.43 19.58 -32.71
C GLY A 28 -23.82 20.33 -31.43
N ASN A 29 -24.54 21.45 -31.57
CA ASN A 29 -24.83 22.44 -30.51
C ASN A 29 -25.45 21.88 -29.21
N GLY A 30 -26.21 20.78 -29.27
CA GLY A 30 -26.74 20.10 -28.08
C GLY A 30 -25.68 19.26 -27.36
N ARG A 31 -24.95 18.43 -28.10
CA ARG A 31 -23.85 17.62 -27.54
C ARG A 31 -22.71 18.49 -27.03
N GLY A 32 -22.46 19.64 -27.66
CA GLY A 32 -21.46 20.63 -27.27
C GLY A 32 -21.79 21.47 -26.02
N GLN A 33 -22.94 21.28 -25.36
CA GLN A 33 -23.21 21.99 -24.10
C GLN A 33 -22.21 21.63 -23.01
N VAL A 34 -21.54 22.64 -22.44
CA VAL A 34 -20.59 22.55 -21.32
C VAL A 34 -20.59 23.87 -20.54
N ARG A 35 -20.11 23.88 -19.29
CA ARG A 35 -20.07 25.07 -18.41
C ARG A 35 -18.71 25.13 -17.68
N PRO A 36 -17.86 26.16 -17.92
CA PRO A 36 -18.01 27.25 -18.88
C PRO A 36 -18.22 26.74 -20.31
N THR A 37 -18.98 27.48 -21.12
CA THR A 37 -19.15 27.19 -22.55
C THR A 37 -17.81 27.22 -23.28
N LEU A 38 -17.68 26.51 -24.40
CA LEU A 38 -16.49 26.63 -25.24
C LEU A 38 -16.31 28.09 -25.67
N GLY A 39 -15.09 28.60 -25.53
CA GLY A 39 -14.70 29.94 -25.97
C GLY A 39 -14.50 30.01 -27.47
N THR A 40 -14.15 31.19 -27.96
CA THR A 40 -13.67 31.34 -29.34
C THR A 40 -12.28 30.71 -29.49
N LYS A 41 -11.72 30.74 -30.71
CA LYS A 41 -10.36 30.25 -30.95
C LYS A 41 -9.29 31.13 -30.29
N GLU A 42 -9.59 32.43 -30.16
CA GLU A 42 -8.78 33.42 -29.46
C GLU A 42 -8.78 33.17 -27.95
N ASP A 43 -9.95 32.83 -27.35
CA ASP A 43 -10.03 32.41 -25.94
C ASP A 43 -9.18 31.15 -25.69
N GLN A 44 -9.25 30.15 -26.59
CA GLN A 44 -8.45 28.94 -26.51
C GLN A 44 -6.94 29.24 -26.61
N GLN A 45 -6.53 30.11 -27.55
CA GLN A 45 -5.12 30.50 -27.69
C GLN A 45 -4.63 31.26 -26.45
N ALA A 46 -5.45 32.14 -25.86
CA ALA A 46 -5.10 32.85 -24.64
C ALA A 46 -4.86 31.90 -23.44
N LEU A 47 -5.56 30.76 -23.36
CA LEU A 47 -5.29 29.73 -22.35
C LEU A 47 -3.93 29.04 -22.57
N TRP A 48 -3.51 28.83 -23.82
CA TRP A 48 -2.18 28.30 -24.15
C TRP A 48 -1.07 29.32 -23.88
N ASP A 49 -1.29 30.59 -24.24
CA ASP A 49 -0.31 31.67 -24.09
C ASP A 49 -0.03 32.05 -22.61
N ASN A 50 -0.93 31.66 -21.68
CA ASN A 50 -0.85 31.97 -20.24
C ASN A 50 -0.83 30.68 -19.38
N MET A 51 -0.22 29.60 -19.90
CA MET A 51 -0.14 28.28 -19.24
C MET A 51 0.70 28.28 -17.94
N ASP A 52 1.46 29.35 -17.68
CA ASP A 52 2.17 29.62 -16.42
C ASP A 52 1.23 30.08 -15.29
N VAL A 53 0.10 30.71 -15.63
CA VAL A 53 -0.92 31.17 -14.68
C VAL A 53 -1.85 30.02 -14.22
N VAL A 54 -1.86 28.90 -14.94
CA VAL A 54 -2.68 27.71 -14.64
C VAL A 54 -2.00 26.85 -13.56
N ASP A 55 -2.56 26.80 -12.35
CA ASP A 55 -2.07 25.88 -11.30
C ASP A 55 -2.33 24.41 -11.68
N CYS A 56 -3.55 24.11 -12.17
CA CYS A 56 -4.10 22.75 -12.23
C CYS A 56 -4.75 22.40 -13.57
N PHE A 57 -4.60 21.15 -14.01
CA PHE A 57 -5.48 20.53 -15.00
C PHE A 57 -6.61 19.78 -14.28
N ALA A 58 -7.86 20.05 -14.65
CA ALA A 58 -9.06 19.54 -13.99
C ALA A 58 -9.97 18.75 -14.94
N THR A 59 -10.92 18.00 -14.37
CA THR A 59 -11.94 17.28 -15.14
C THR A 59 -13.36 17.60 -14.67
N ASP A 60 -14.06 18.50 -15.37
CA ASP A 60 -15.53 18.52 -15.38
C ASP A 60 -16.06 17.30 -16.15
N HIS A 61 -15.91 16.13 -15.53
CA HIS A 61 -16.32 14.87 -16.11
C HIS A 61 -17.81 14.62 -15.86
N ALA A 62 -18.63 15.00 -16.82
CA ALA A 62 -20.06 14.72 -16.83
C ALA A 62 -20.38 13.59 -17.84
N PRO A 63 -20.38 12.31 -17.42
CA PRO A 63 -20.60 11.16 -18.29
C PRO A 63 -22.08 10.99 -18.70
N HIS A 64 -22.63 11.95 -19.42
CA HIS A 64 -23.95 11.84 -20.05
C HIS A 64 -23.89 11.04 -21.35
N THR A 65 -24.91 10.21 -21.59
CA THR A 65 -25.09 9.42 -22.81
C THR A 65 -25.36 10.30 -24.04
N MET A 66 -25.16 9.76 -25.24
CA MET A 66 -25.59 10.44 -26.48
C MET A 66 -27.07 10.79 -26.50
N GLN A 67 -27.91 10.00 -25.83
CA GLN A 67 -29.36 10.18 -25.83
C GLN A 67 -29.78 11.38 -24.96
N GLU A 68 -29.20 11.51 -23.76
CA GLU A 68 -29.35 12.71 -22.91
C GLU A 68 -28.83 13.96 -23.63
N LYS A 69 -27.65 13.86 -24.25
CA LYS A 69 -26.97 14.98 -24.94
C LYS A 69 -27.60 15.35 -26.31
N SER A 70 -28.56 14.56 -26.78
CA SER A 70 -29.41 14.85 -27.95
C SER A 70 -30.87 15.13 -27.58
N SER A 71 -31.19 15.30 -26.30
CA SER A 71 -32.53 15.68 -25.83
C SER A 71 -32.83 17.17 -26.09
N GLU A 72 -34.10 17.58 -25.90
CA GLU A 72 -34.55 18.98 -26.02
C GLU A 72 -33.82 19.93 -25.06
N LYS A 73 -33.35 19.43 -23.91
CA LYS A 73 -32.64 20.19 -22.87
C LYS A 73 -31.35 19.45 -22.48
N PRO A 74 -30.35 19.43 -23.38
CA PRO A 74 -29.19 18.56 -23.23
C PRO A 74 -28.30 19.05 -22.08
N PRO A 75 -27.90 18.16 -21.14
CA PRO A 75 -27.16 18.56 -19.96
C PRO A 75 -25.72 19.02 -20.29
N PRO A 76 -25.13 19.93 -19.50
CA PRO A 76 -23.77 20.39 -19.72
C PRO A 76 -22.72 19.31 -19.37
N GLY A 77 -21.53 19.46 -19.96
CA GLY A 77 -20.32 18.71 -19.62
C GLY A 77 -20.04 17.54 -20.57
N PHE A 78 -18.85 16.94 -20.42
CA PHE A 78 -18.32 15.94 -21.36
C PHE A 78 -17.77 14.66 -20.69
N PRO A 79 -17.81 13.50 -21.38
CA PRO A 79 -16.90 12.40 -21.08
C PRO A 79 -15.45 12.79 -21.38
N GLY A 80 -14.49 12.40 -20.53
CA GLY A 80 -13.10 12.82 -20.70
C GLY A 80 -12.01 12.14 -19.85
N LEU A 81 -12.33 11.26 -18.90
CA LEU A 81 -11.31 10.58 -18.07
C LEU A 81 -10.32 9.75 -18.90
N GLU A 82 -10.81 9.06 -19.92
CA GLU A 82 -9.98 8.21 -20.80
C GLU A 82 -9.20 9.01 -21.86
N THR A 83 -9.54 10.28 -22.10
CA THR A 83 -8.89 11.11 -23.13
C THR A 83 -8.03 12.25 -22.58
N MET A 84 -8.22 12.68 -21.31
CA MET A 84 -7.47 13.80 -20.72
C MET A 84 -5.96 13.63 -20.86
N LEU A 85 -5.39 12.54 -20.33
CA LEU A 85 -3.95 12.38 -20.29
C LEU A 85 -3.38 12.19 -21.72
N PRO A 86 -3.93 11.34 -22.61
CA PRO A 86 -3.50 11.26 -24.00
C PRO A 86 -3.54 12.61 -24.75
N LEU A 87 -4.55 13.45 -24.55
CA LEU A 87 -4.59 14.80 -25.14
C LEU A 87 -3.45 15.70 -24.62
N LEU A 88 -3.16 15.65 -23.32
CA LEU A 88 -2.04 16.40 -22.72
C LEU A 88 -0.68 15.87 -23.19
N LEU A 89 -0.50 14.55 -23.32
CA LEU A 89 0.71 13.96 -23.92
C LEU A 89 0.90 14.39 -25.37
N ASN A 90 -0.18 14.48 -26.15
CA ASN A 90 -0.13 15.00 -27.50
C ASN A 90 0.31 16.47 -27.54
N ALA A 91 -0.14 17.31 -26.60
CA ALA A 91 0.36 18.68 -26.47
C ALA A 91 1.85 18.75 -26.06
N VAL A 92 2.40 17.73 -25.39
CA VAL A 92 3.86 17.62 -25.19
C VAL A 92 4.56 17.24 -26.51
N HIS A 93 4.00 16.33 -27.30
CA HIS A 93 4.54 16.01 -28.63
C HIS A 93 4.52 17.21 -29.59
N GLU A 94 3.45 18.02 -29.55
CA GLU A 94 3.34 19.30 -30.27
C GLU A 94 4.24 20.42 -29.70
N GLY A 95 4.96 20.20 -28.60
CA GLY A 95 5.84 21.18 -27.98
C GLY A 95 5.13 22.33 -27.23
N LYS A 96 3.82 22.20 -26.96
CA LYS A 96 3.01 23.17 -26.21
C LYS A 96 3.10 22.99 -24.69
N LEU A 97 3.50 21.81 -24.23
CA LEU A 97 3.72 21.46 -22.82
C LEU A 97 5.04 20.71 -22.66
N THR A 98 5.54 20.63 -21.43
CA THR A 98 6.53 19.62 -21.03
C THR A 98 5.87 18.49 -20.25
N ILE A 99 6.57 17.34 -20.10
CA ILE A 99 6.15 16.29 -19.15
C ILE A 99 6.09 16.85 -17.72
N GLU A 100 6.96 17.82 -17.39
CA GLU A 100 7.00 18.44 -16.07
C GLU A 100 5.77 19.34 -15.82
N ASP A 101 5.25 20.03 -16.84
CA ASP A 101 3.95 20.73 -16.76
C ASP A 101 2.81 19.78 -16.40
N ILE A 102 2.77 18.59 -17.02
CA ILE A 102 1.76 17.57 -16.72
C ILE A 102 1.91 17.11 -15.26
N ILE A 103 3.14 16.85 -14.80
CA ILE A 103 3.40 16.40 -13.42
C ILE A 103 3.07 17.50 -12.40
N ASP A 104 3.38 18.76 -12.67
CA ASP A 104 3.00 19.86 -11.77
C ASP A 104 1.49 20.07 -11.77
N LYS A 105 0.85 20.21 -12.93
CA LYS A 105 -0.56 20.59 -13.05
C LYS A 105 -1.55 19.45 -12.76
N LEU A 106 -1.15 18.17 -12.86
CA LEU A 106 -1.97 17.02 -12.40
C LEU A 106 -1.58 16.47 -11.02
N TYR A 107 -0.35 16.69 -10.53
CA TYR A 107 0.09 16.12 -9.25
C TYR A 107 0.63 17.16 -8.27
N ARG A 108 1.73 17.88 -8.56
CA ARG A 108 2.42 18.67 -7.52
C ARG A 108 1.61 19.88 -7.05
N ASN A 109 0.99 20.63 -7.97
CA ASN A 109 0.13 21.78 -7.64
C ASN A 109 -1.18 21.35 -6.96
N PRO A 110 -1.99 20.41 -7.49
CA PRO A 110 -3.15 19.87 -6.77
C PRO A 110 -2.78 19.36 -5.36
N LYS A 111 -1.63 18.70 -5.22
CA LYS A 111 -1.13 18.21 -3.92
C LYS A 111 -0.78 19.34 -2.96
N ARG A 112 -0.12 20.40 -3.43
CA ARG A 112 0.17 21.63 -2.67
C ARG A 112 -1.11 22.36 -2.25
N ILE A 113 -2.04 22.55 -3.18
CA ILE A 113 -3.24 23.37 -3.04
C ILE A 113 -4.25 22.72 -2.10
N PHE A 114 -4.57 21.44 -2.33
CA PHE A 114 -5.52 20.68 -1.49
C PHE A 114 -4.84 19.94 -0.32
N ASN A 115 -3.54 20.21 -0.08
CA ASN A 115 -2.72 19.62 0.99
C ASN A 115 -2.75 18.06 1.00
N ILE A 116 -2.78 17.45 -0.20
CA ILE A 116 -2.98 16.01 -0.38
C ILE A 116 -1.77 15.23 0.19
N PRO A 117 -1.99 14.15 0.98
CA PRO A 117 -0.89 13.33 1.48
C PRO A 117 -0.09 12.65 0.35
N ASP A 118 1.14 12.28 0.67
CA ASP A 118 2.07 11.63 -0.27
C ASP A 118 1.58 10.24 -0.72
N GLN A 119 1.22 10.11 -1.99
CA GLN A 119 0.65 8.86 -2.56
C GLN A 119 1.76 7.89 -2.97
N ARG A 120 2.46 7.32 -1.98
CA ARG A 120 3.57 6.39 -2.21
C ARG A 120 3.11 5.14 -2.95
N ASN A 121 3.96 4.68 -3.86
CA ASN A 121 3.71 3.54 -4.76
C ASN A 121 2.50 3.74 -5.70
N THR A 122 2.00 4.97 -5.88
CA THR A 122 1.06 5.34 -6.93
C THR A 122 1.80 6.07 -8.05
N TYR A 123 1.68 5.60 -9.29
CA TYR A 123 2.28 6.24 -10.47
C TYR A 123 1.59 5.76 -11.76
N VAL A 124 1.84 6.48 -12.85
CA VAL A 124 1.39 6.14 -14.21
C VAL A 124 2.63 5.98 -15.09
N GLU A 125 2.66 4.90 -15.87
CA GLU A 125 3.61 4.73 -16.98
C GLU A 125 2.87 5.08 -18.27
N VAL A 126 3.48 5.90 -19.10
CA VAL A 126 2.94 6.36 -20.38
C VAL A 126 3.88 5.97 -21.51
N ASP A 127 3.31 5.64 -22.67
CA ASP A 127 4.05 5.69 -23.91
C ASP A 127 3.93 7.13 -24.47
N LEU A 128 5.02 7.66 -25.02
CA LEU A 128 5.08 9.01 -25.62
C LEU A 128 5.14 8.98 -27.15
N ASP A 129 5.40 7.81 -27.73
CA ASP A 129 5.64 7.61 -29.15
C ASP A 129 4.48 6.87 -29.86
N ASP A 130 3.61 6.18 -29.11
CA ASP A 130 2.37 5.54 -29.57
C ASP A 130 1.41 6.55 -30.23
N GLU A 131 0.98 6.29 -31.47
CA GLU A 131 0.12 7.17 -32.27
C GLU A 131 -1.20 6.48 -32.63
N TRP A 132 -2.33 7.09 -32.26
CA TRP A 132 -3.64 6.49 -32.42
C TRP A 132 -4.74 7.52 -32.67
N ILE A 133 -5.88 7.06 -33.22
CA ILE A 133 -7.05 7.89 -33.50
C ILE A 133 -8.08 7.66 -32.39
N ILE A 134 -8.57 8.74 -31.77
CA ILE A 134 -9.62 8.66 -30.75
C ILE A 134 -10.90 8.10 -31.38
N PRO A 135 -11.43 6.94 -30.92
CA PRO A 135 -12.61 6.30 -31.49
C PRO A 135 -13.89 7.06 -31.16
N GLU A 136 -14.98 6.74 -31.86
CA GLU A 136 -16.31 7.33 -31.61
C GLU A 136 -16.77 7.21 -30.15
N ALA A 137 -16.44 6.09 -29.50
CA ALA A 137 -16.75 5.79 -28.11
C ALA A 137 -15.56 5.12 -27.41
N MET A 138 -15.19 5.64 -26.23
CA MET A 138 -14.13 5.04 -25.40
C MET A 138 -14.62 3.76 -24.69
N PRO A 139 -13.72 2.79 -24.39
CA PRO A 139 -14.11 1.48 -23.87
C PRO A 139 -14.87 1.51 -22.54
N TYR A 140 -14.42 2.29 -21.55
CA TYR A 140 -14.93 2.24 -20.18
C TYR A 140 -16.03 3.28 -19.90
N SER A 141 -16.03 4.42 -20.58
CA SER A 141 -17.03 5.47 -20.41
C SER A 141 -18.46 4.95 -20.63
N LYS A 142 -19.35 5.21 -19.66
CA LYS A 142 -20.78 4.90 -19.77
C LYS A 142 -21.50 5.79 -20.80
N SER A 143 -20.90 6.91 -21.22
CA SER A 143 -21.49 7.81 -22.21
C SER A 143 -21.65 7.17 -23.58
N LYS A 144 -20.71 6.29 -23.95
CA LYS A 144 -20.57 5.71 -25.30
C LYS A 144 -20.53 6.76 -26.42
N TRP A 145 -19.83 7.87 -26.15
CA TRP A 145 -19.32 8.81 -27.14
C TRP A 145 -18.14 9.61 -26.55
N THR A 146 -17.44 10.38 -27.38
CA THR A 146 -16.46 11.42 -26.98
C THR A 146 -16.50 12.61 -27.94
N PRO A 147 -16.35 13.87 -27.47
CA PRO A 147 -16.27 15.03 -28.36
C PRO A 147 -14.95 15.08 -29.17
N PHE A 148 -13.94 14.33 -28.75
CA PHE A 148 -12.61 14.26 -29.38
C PHE A 148 -12.51 13.19 -30.50
N THR A 149 -13.63 12.54 -30.85
CA THR A 149 -13.67 11.49 -31.89
C THR A 149 -13.04 11.95 -33.22
N GLY A 150 -12.22 11.08 -33.81
CA GLY A 150 -11.53 11.32 -35.08
C GLY A 150 -10.27 12.17 -35.00
N MET A 151 -9.87 12.64 -33.82
CA MET A 151 -8.56 13.26 -33.62
C MET A 151 -7.48 12.17 -33.60
N THR A 152 -6.48 12.27 -34.48
CA THR A 152 -5.20 11.57 -34.31
C THR A 152 -4.43 12.26 -33.18
N ILE A 153 -3.88 11.47 -32.26
CA ILE A 153 -3.07 11.96 -31.14
C ILE A 153 -1.88 11.04 -30.88
N ARG A 154 -0.83 11.59 -30.27
CA ARG A 154 0.35 10.85 -29.85
C ARG A 154 0.50 10.82 -28.33
N GLY A 155 0.89 9.67 -27.82
CA GLY A 155 1.00 9.34 -26.40
C GLY A 155 -0.23 8.57 -25.88
N SER A 156 0.02 7.59 -25.02
CA SER A 156 -1.01 6.75 -24.41
C SER A 156 -0.64 6.31 -23.00
N VAL A 157 -1.61 5.75 -22.27
CA VAL A 157 -1.37 5.22 -20.92
C VAL A 157 -1.00 3.74 -21.07
N HIS A 158 0.24 3.39 -20.71
CA HIS A 158 0.70 1.99 -20.74
C HIS A 158 0.27 1.24 -19.48
N ARG A 159 0.47 1.85 -18.30
CA ARG A 159 0.19 1.23 -17.00
C ARG A 159 -0.25 2.25 -15.95
N VAL A 160 -1.16 1.86 -15.08
CA VAL A 160 -1.46 2.60 -13.83
C VAL A 160 -1.19 1.69 -12.64
N VAL A 161 -0.37 2.15 -11.70
CA VAL A 161 -0.13 1.50 -10.42
C VAL A 161 -0.73 2.37 -9.32
N LEU A 162 -1.59 1.78 -8.48
CA LEU A 162 -2.25 2.46 -7.37
C LEU A 162 -1.84 1.80 -6.05
N ARG A 163 -1.09 2.52 -5.20
CA ARG A 163 -0.61 2.06 -3.88
C ARG A 163 0.24 0.76 -3.93
N GLY A 164 0.87 0.48 -5.07
CA GLY A 164 1.70 -0.70 -5.32
C GLY A 164 0.98 -1.84 -6.05
N GLU A 165 -0.35 -1.77 -6.21
CA GLU A 165 -1.13 -2.73 -6.99
C GLU A 165 -1.32 -2.22 -8.43
N VAL A 166 -1.18 -3.11 -9.42
CA VAL A 166 -1.35 -2.75 -10.83
C VAL A 166 -2.84 -2.66 -11.14
N ALA A 167 -3.33 -1.44 -11.39
CA ALA A 167 -4.74 -1.14 -11.60
C ALA A 167 -5.17 -1.24 -13.07
N TYR A 168 -4.25 -0.97 -13.99
CA TYR A 168 -4.49 -1.00 -15.43
C TYR A 168 -3.19 -1.29 -16.20
N VAL A 169 -3.26 -2.06 -17.28
CA VAL A 169 -2.18 -2.33 -18.25
C VAL A 169 -2.79 -2.47 -19.65
N GLU A 170 -2.19 -1.89 -20.70
CA GLU A 170 -2.47 -2.21 -22.12
C GLU A 170 -3.99 -2.28 -22.45
N GLY A 171 -4.73 -1.22 -22.12
CA GLY A 171 -6.17 -1.15 -22.35
C GLY A 171 -7.06 -1.90 -21.35
N GLN A 172 -6.52 -2.70 -20.44
CA GLN A 172 -7.27 -3.54 -19.49
C GLN A 172 -7.23 -2.99 -18.06
N VAL A 173 -8.40 -2.83 -17.44
CA VAL A 173 -8.51 -2.56 -15.98
C VAL A 173 -8.46 -3.87 -15.22
N LEU A 174 -7.50 -4.00 -14.30
CA LEU A 174 -7.21 -5.25 -13.55
C LEU A 174 -7.80 -5.27 -12.13
N VAL A 175 -8.29 -4.13 -11.63
CA VAL A 175 -8.86 -4.00 -10.28
C VAL A 175 -10.39 -3.89 -10.31
N ASN A 176 -11.03 -4.38 -9.25
CA ASN A 176 -12.49 -4.31 -9.11
C ASN A 176 -13.00 -2.86 -9.07
N PRO A 177 -14.20 -2.57 -9.60
CA PRO A 177 -14.85 -1.28 -9.46
C PRO A 177 -14.92 -0.83 -7.99
N GLY A 178 -14.57 0.43 -7.72
CA GLY A 178 -14.51 0.98 -6.36
C GLY A 178 -13.14 0.90 -5.67
N PHE A 179 -12.06 0.55 -6.38
CA PHE A 179 -10.69 0.49 -5.84
C PHE A 179 -10.08 1.84 -5.38
N GLY A 180 -10.82 2.95 -5.51
CA GLY A 180 -10.45 4.26 -4.97
C GLY A 180 -10.52 4.31 -3.44
N GLN A 181 -9.88 5.33 -2.84
CA GLN A 181 -9.90 5.58 -1.39
C GLN A 181 -9.93 7.08 -1.15
N ASP A 182 -10.68 7.56 -0.14
CA ASP A 182 -10.69 8.97 0.21
C ASP A 182 -9.42 9.36 0.98
N ILE A 183 -8.65 10.27 0.40
CA ILE A 183 -7.40 10.81 0.93
C ILE A 183 -7.62 11.78 2.12
N ARG A 184 -8.82 12.31 2.32
CA ARG A 184 -9.16 13.24 3.42
C ARG A 184 -9.31 12.48 4.75
N ASP A 185 -9.81 11.24 4.70
CA ASP A 185 -9.82 10.32 5.85
C ASP A 185 -8.42 9.89 6.28
N VAL A 186 -7.42 9.99 5.38
CA VAL A 186 -6.01 9.82 5.72
C VAL A 186 -5.46 11.11 6.38
N GLN A 187 -5.87 12.27 5.88
CA GLN A 187 -5.45 13.59 6.36
C GLN A 187 -5.94 13.87 7.80
N TYR A 188 -7.19 13.54 8.14
CA TYR A 188 -7.73 13.68 9.51
C TYR A 188 -7.01 12.78 10.54
N LYS A 189 -6.46 11.63 10.11
CA LYS A 189 -5.66 10.71 10.93
C LYS A 189 -4.19 11.16 11.10
N THR A 190 -3.89 12.43 10.85
CA THR A 190 -2.51 12.95 10.74
C THR A 190 -2.31 14.36 11.36
N LYS A 191 -3.36 15.03 11.89
CA LYS A 191 -3.19 16.31 12.63
C LYS A 191 -3.13 16.10 14.15
N VAL A 192 -2.04 16.57 14.76
CA VAL A 192 -1.83 16.70 16.22
C VAL A 192 -1.43 18.16 16.51
N PRO A 193 -1.82 18.76 17.66
CA PRO A 193 -1.51 20.18 17.95
C PRO A 193 -0.02 20.45 18.20
N PRO A 194 0.46 21.70 18.01
CA PRO A 194 1.85 22.07 18.28
C PRO A 194 2.14 22.18 19.78
N THR A 195 3.13 21.45 20.27
CA THR A 195 3.66 21.58 21.64
C THR A 195 4.80 22.60 21.69
N LEU A 196 4.84 23.43 22.73
CA LEU A 196 5.93 24.40 22.95
C LEU A 196 7.27 23.69 23.19
N HIS A 197 8.33 24.16 22.54
CA HIS A 197 9.70 23.77 22.87
C HIS A 197 10.29 24.70 23.95
N THR A 198 10.76 24.12 25.05
CA THR A 198 11.68 24.78 25.98
C THR A 198 13.10 24.24 25.72
N PRO A 199 14.10 25.09 25.42
CA PRO A 199 15.45 24.61 25.14
C PRO A 199 16.21 24.27 26.41
N ALA A 200 16.75 23.05 26.51
CA ALA A 200 17.74 22.69 27.51
C ALA A 200 19.14 23.10 27.02
N ALA A 201 19.95 23.69 27.89
CA ALA A 201 21.25 24.25 27.53
C ALA A 201 22.37 23.20 27.51
N SER A 202 23.35 23.41 26.62
CA SER A 202 24.70 22.84 26.73
C SER A 202 25.72 23.96 26.48
N ASN A 203 26.64 24.15 27.43
CA ASN A 203 27.69 25.16 27.33
C ASN A 203 28.89 24.62 26.54
N GLN A 204 29.56 25.47 25.76
CA GLN A 204 30.86 26.05 26.15
C GLN A 204 31.46 26.99 25.08
N LEU A 205 31.89 28.18 25.54
CA LEU A 205 33.14 28.89 25.19
C LEU A 205 33.36 29.40 23.73
N ALA A 206 33.87 30.62 23.48
CA ALA A 206 34.32 31.69 24.39
C ALA A 206 34.35 33.10 23.71
N GLU A 207 34.66 34.13 24.53
CA GLU A 207 35.21 35.47 24.17
C GLU A 207 34.31 36.49 23.39
N THR A 208 34.43 37.82 23.56
CA THR A 208 35.05 38.65 24.63
C THR A 208 34.43 40.07 24.73
N ILE A 209 33.98 40.42 25.94
CA ILE A 209 33.93 41.73 26.65
C ILE A 209 34.02 43.07 25.83
N TYR A 210 32.98 43.93 25.88
CA TYR A 210 32.97 45.25 26.61
C TYR A 210 31.63 46.03 26.52
N LYS A 211 31.56 47.19 27.22
CA LYS A 211 30.40 48.02 27.67
C LYS A 211 30.71 49.52 27.40
N PRO A 212 29.84 50.54 27.69
CA PRO A 212 28.36 50.62 27.83
C PRO A 212 27.74 51.94 27.22
N LEU A 213 26.51 52.31 27.64
CA LEU A 213 25.85 53.65 27.61
C LEU A 213 25.23 54.13 26.26
N SER A 214 24.12 54.91 26.23
CA SER A 214 23.28 55.50 27.30
C SER A 214 21.79 55.71 26.93
N LEU A 215 20.90 55.53 27.94
CA LEU A 215 19.67 56.29 28.26
C LEU A 215 18.68 56.76 27.17
N LEU A 216 17.42 56.34 27.32
CA LEU A 216 16.32 57.29 27.56
C LEU A 216 15.24 56.68 28.50
N ASP A 217 14.70 57.51 29.38
CA ASP A 217 13.66 57.27 30.39
C ASP A 217 12.38 58.06 29.95
N SER A 218 11.13 57.85 30.40
CA SER A 218 10.55 56.96 31.42
C SER A 218 9.00 56.89 31.27
N LEU A 219 8.30 56.46 32.34
CA LEU A 219 6.85 56.56 32.67
C LEU A 219 5.93 55.43 32.15
N LEU A 220 4.99 54.87 32.94
CA LEU A 220 4.82 54.80 34.42
C LEU A 220 3.85 53.63 34.75
N SER A 221 3.93 53.05 35.96
CA SER A 221 2.98 52.02 36.45
C SER A 221 1.88 52.61 37.37
N PRO A 222 0.87 51.82 37.78
CA PRO A 222 0.86 51.34 39.17
C PRO A 222 0.51 49.83 39.32
N ASN A 223 0.26 49.37 40.56
CA ASN A 223 0.62 48.02 41.03
C ASN A 223 -0.38 47.45 42.08
N TYR A 224 -0.22 46.16 42.43
CA TYR A 224 -0.67 45.47 43.69
C TYR A 224 -2.18 45.06 43.82
N GLU A 225 -2.52 43.78 44.03
CA GLU A 225 -2.69 43.00 45.31
C GLU A 225 -4.09 43.14 45.97
N LYS A 226 -4.71 42.19 46.71
CA LYS A 226 -4.30 40.86 47.25
C LYS A 226 -5.52 39.95 47.61
N SER A 227 -5.40 38.62 47.38
CA SER A 227 -5.83 37.46 48.21
C SER A 227 -7.24 37.28 48.88
N VAL A 228 -7.66 35.99 48.98
CA VAL A 228 -8.51 35.28 49.99
C VAL A 228 -9.86 34.66 49.52
N LEU A 229 -10.18 33.55 50.19
CA LEU A 229 -11.15 32.45 49.99
C LEU A 229 -12.67 32.76 50.16
N HIS A 230 -13.47 31.83 49.62
CA HIS A 230 -14.80 31.36 50.10
C HIS A 230 -16.05 32.28 49.99
N GLY A 231 -17.21 31.67 49.72
CA GLY A 231 -18.51 32.16 50.22
C GLY A 231 -19.67 32.23 49.21
N ASP A 232 -20.70 31.43 49.47
CA ASP A 232 -22.06 31.43 48.91
C ASP A 232 -22.75 32.82 48.67
N ARG A 233 -23.51 32.91 47.55
CA ARG A 233 -24.89 33.49 47.42
C ARG A 233 -25.08 35.02 47.59
N VAL A 234 -26.21 35.67 47.23
CA VAL A 234 -27.37 35.53 46.28
C VAL A 234 -28.06 36.92 46.25
N ALA A 235 -28.85 37.23 45.20
CA ALA A 235 -29.85 38.35 45.15
C ALA A 235 -29.30 39.80 45.13
N ASP A 236 -30.04 40.81 44.64
CA ASP A 236 -31.21 40.85 43.72
C ASP A 236 -31.39 42.25 43.06
N LEU A 237 -31.90 42.24 41.82
CA LEU A 237 -32.97 43.08 41.22
C LEU A 237 -33.03 44.64 41.26
N HIS A 238 -33.27 45.22 40.06
CA HIS A 238 -34.16 46.37 39.68
C HIS A 238 -33.85 47.81 40.24
N GLU A 239 -34.21 48.95 39.62
CA GLU A 239 -34.74 49.40 38.29
C GLU A 239 -34.56 50.94 38.15
N ASP A 240 -34.78 51.67 37.05
CA ASP A 240 -35.26 51.35 35.68
C ASP A 240 -34.22 51.85 34.61
N GLU A 241 -34.40 52.69 33.56
CA GLU A 241 -35.54 53.46 32.99
C GLU A 241 -35.46 53.54 31.43
N GLN A 242 -36.53 54.08 30.85
CA GLN A 242 -36.94 54.26 29.44
C GLN A 242 -35.92 55.06 28.56
N ILE A 243 -35.94 55.05 27.21
CA ILE A 243 -37.00 55.49 26.27
C ILE A 243 -36.79 54.93 24.82
N GLU A 244 -37.89 54.82 24.05
CA GLU A 244 -38.04 54.76 22.57
C GLU A 244 -37.99 53.44 21.73
N SER A 245 -38.90 53.43 20.74
CA SER A 245 -38.87 52.77 19.42
C SER A 245 -38.60 51.25 19.30
N PHE A 246 -39.63 50.43 19.53
CA PHE A 246 -40.40 49.71 18.49
C PHE A 246 -39.65 48.64 17.65
N THR A 247 -39.66 47.36 18.03
CA THR A 247 -40.72 46.31 17.80
C THR A 247 -40.51 45.50 16.50
N HIS A 248 -40.77 44.19 16.40
CA HIS A 248 -41.23 43.13 17.33
C HIS A 248 -40.94 41.75 16.64
N LEU A 249 -40.88 40.58 17.29
CA LEU A 249 -41.08 40.21 18.71
C LEU A 249 -40.18 38.98 19.05
N LEU A 250 -40.03 38.69 20.34
CA LEU A 250 -39.24 37.59 20.91
C LEU A 250 -40.13 36.46 21.49
N GLN A 251 -39.46 35.41 21.97
CA GLN A 251 -39.90 34.40 22.95
C GLN A 251 -40.87 33.26 22.53
N PRO A 252 -40.62 32.03 23.03
CA PRO A 252 -41.59 30.94 23.11
C PRO A 252 -42.12 30.70 24.55
N ALA A 253 -43.37 30.27 24.69
CA ALA A 253 -43.90 29.70 25.94
C ALA A 253 -45.06 28.72 25.66
N SER A 254 -45.32 27.78 26.57
CA SER A 254 -46.30 26.71 26.40
C SER A 254 -47.55 26.87 27.27
N HIS A 255 -48.73 26.47 26.77
CA HIS A 255 -49.50 25.33 27.35
C HIS A 255 -50.87 25.03 26.69
N LYS A 256 -51.21 23.72 26.71
CA LYS A 256 -52.53 23.09 26.93
C LYS A 256 -53.73 23.34 25.97
N SER A 257 -54.10 22.26 25.26
CA SER A 257 -55.48 21.70 25.06
C SER A 257 -56.62 22.61 24.52
N THR A 258 -57.44 22.20 23.54
CA THR A 258 -58.24 20.95 23.52
C THR A 258 -58.73 20.57 22.11
N VAL A 259 -59.14 19.31 21.95
CA VAL A 259 -59.68 18.65 20.73
C VAL A 259 -61.08 19.18 20.32
N HIS A 260 -61.40 19.28 19.01
CA HIS A 260 -62.49 18.53 18.32
C HIS A 260 -62.96 19.03 16.93
N PHE A 261 -63.08 18.06 16.01
CA PHE A 261 -63.99 17.86 14.85
C PHE A 261 -64.28 18.94 13.77
N ALA A 262 -64.55 18.42 12.57
CA ALA A 262 -65.04 19.13 11.37
C ALA A 262 -66.58 19.12 11.27
N PRO A 263 -67.16 19.85 10.28
CA PRO A 263 -67.82 19.13 9.17
C PRO A 263 -67.73 19.79 7.76
N TYR A 264 -67.93 18.96 6.72
CA TYR A 264 -68.61 19.12 5.39
C TYR A 264 -68.82 20.53 4.73
N THR A 265 -69.03 20.69 3.41
CA THR A 265 -69.57 19.81 2.33
C THR A 265 -68.90 20.00 0.95
N ASP A 266 -68.82 18.91 0.18
CA ASP A 266 -69.20 18.64 -1.24
C ASP A 266 -69.38 19.79 -2.27
N VAL A 267 -69.30 19.59 -3.60
CA VAL A 267 -69.64 18.44 -4.50
C VAL A 267 -68.58 18.31 -5.64
N ASP A 268 -68.55 17.31 -6.55
CA ASP A 268 -69.58 16.35 -7.03
C ASP A 268 -68.97 15.01 -7.53
N LYS A 269 -69.86 14.03 -7.81
CA LYS A 269 -69.87 12.92 -8.81
C LYS A 269 -68.58 12.37 -9.49
N GLU A 270 -68.45 11.05 -9.75
CA GLU A 270 -69.30 9.88 -9.43
C GLU A 270 -68.49 8.56 -9.40
N TYR A 271 -69.01 7.54 -8.71
CA TYR A 271 -68.41 6.20 -8.46
C TYR A 271 -69.24 5.09 -9.19
N PRO A 272 -68.91 3.77 -9.21
CA PRO A 272 -68.09 2.97 -8.28
C PRO A 272 -67.12 1.97 -8.99
N LYS A 273 -66.59 0.83 -8.50
CA LYS A 273 -66.54 -0.01 -7.25
C LYS A 273 -65.27 -0.92 -7.42
N ALA A 274 -64.66 -1.64 -6.47
CA ALA A 274 -64.86 -1.90 -5.04
C ALA A 274 -63.50 -2.31 -4.39
N LEU A 275 -63.44 -2.48 -3.06
CA LEU A 275 -62.31 -3.07 -2.29
C LEU A 275 -62.84 -3.60 -0.93
N PRO A 276 -62.19 -4.62 -0.31
CA PRO A 276 -61.33 -4.38 0.88
C PRO A 276 -60.04 -5.27 0.90
N SER A 277 -58.94 -5.00 1.61
CA SER A 277 -58.69 -4.68 3.05
C SER A 277 -58.87 -5.91 3.99
N GLN A 278 -58.01 -6.22 5.00
CA GLN A 278 -56.95 -5.46 5.68
C GLN A 278 -55.86 -6.33 6.39
N ARG A 279 -54.65 -5.75 6.58
CA ARG A 279 -53.55 -5.92 7.56
C ARG A 279 -53.41 -7.13 8.55
N THR A 280 -52.24 -7.80 8.45
CA THR A 280 -51.22 -8.20 9.50
C THR A 280 -51.60 -8.79 10.88
N VAL A 281 -50.95 -9.92 11.25
CA VAL A 281 -50.22 -10.19 12.54
C VAL A 281 -49.43 -11.52 12.47
N SER A 282 -48.38 -11.71 13.28
CA SER A 282 -47.50 -12.91 13.35
C SER A 282 -48.17 -14.16 13.97
N PRO A 283 -47.61 -15.38 13.81
CA PRO A 283 -46.88 -15.99 14.95
C PRO A 283 -45.78 -17.05 14.63
N LEU A 284 -45.08 -17.45 15.70
CA LEU A 284 -44.30 -18.69 15.94
C LEU A 284 -44.63 -19.15 17.39
N PRO A 285 -44.23 -20.34 17.90
CA PRO A 285 -43.86 -21.61 17.25
C PRO A 285 -44.66 -22.84 17.80
N ILE A 286 -44.61 -24.01 17.14
CA ILE A 286 -45.00 -25.30 17.75
C ILE A 286 -44.03 -26.42 17.32
N ASN A 287 -43.59 -27.25 18.29
CA ASN A 287 -42.86 -28.49 18.06
C ASN A 287 -43.82 -29.67 17.83
N ASN A 288 -43.39 -30.69 17.07
CA ASN A 288 -43.64 -32.07 17.50
C ASN A 288 -42.63 -33.08 16.93
N VAL A 289 -42.53 -34.24 17.59
CA VAL A 289 -41.46 -35.24 17.40
C VAL A 289 -42.00 -36.54 16.80
N THR A 290 -41.31 -37.05 15.77
CA THR A 290 -41.24 -38.51 15.54
C THR A 290 -39.94 -38.91 14.85
N ARG A 291 -39.38 -40.06 15.25
CA ARG A 291 -38.26 -40.74 14.58
C ARG A 291 -38.81 -41.70 13.53
N TYR A 292 -38.04 -42.03 12.49
CA TYR A 292 -37.79 -43.43 12.10
C TYR A 292 -36.45 -43.58 11.36
N LYS A 293 -36.10 -44.80 10.93
CA LYS A 293 -34.76 -45.22 10.49
C LYS A 293 -34.63 -45.40 8.97
N SER A 294 -33.39 -45.63 8.55
CA SER A 294 -32.90 -46.08 7.23
C SER A 294 -33.83 -47.01 6.44
N ASP A 295 -33.87 -46.82 5.12
CA ASP A 295 -33.24 -47.66 4.06
C ASP A 295 -33.53 -46.95 2.69
N SER A 296 -32.83 -47.12 1.56
CA SER A 296 -31.86 -48.12 1.06
C SER A 296 -30.75 -47.47 0.21
N ASN A 297 -29.72 -48.24 -0.20
CA ASN A 297 -28.71 -47.85 -1.20
C ASN A 297 -29.26 -47.79 -2.63
N SER A 298 -28.73 -46.88 -3.47
CA SER A 298 -27.88 -47.27 -4.63
C SER A 298 -27.32 -46.09 -5.45
N ASN A 299 -26.00 -46.07 -5.62
CA ASN A 299 -25.22 -45.57 -6.76
C ASN A 299 -25.65 -44.29 -7.51
N LEU A 300 -24.92 -43.19 -7.30
CA LEU A 300 -24.54 -42.29 -8.40
C LEU A 300 -23.14 -41.70 -8.14
N LEU A 301 -22.31 -41.70 -9.19
CA LEU A 301 -20.87 -41.44 -9.19
C LEU A 301 -20.46 -40.16 -8.44
N THR A 302 -19.67 -40.32 -7.38
CA THR A 302 -18.84 -39.24 -6.82
C THR A 302 -17.38 -39.53 -7.17
N THR A 303 -16.68 -38.57 -7.79
CA THR A 303 -15.25 -38.73 -8.13
C THR A 303 -14.40 -38.77 -6.86
N ALA A 304 -13.55 -39.79 -6.75
CA ALA A 304 -12.67 -39.94 -5.60
C ALA A 304 -11.61 -38.84 -5.58
N VAL A 305 -11.67 -37.96 -4.58
CA VAL A 305 -10.59 -37.01 -4.29
C VAL A 305 -9.38 -37.84 -3.84
N THR A 306 -8.32 -37.87 -4.65
CA THR A 306 -7.07 -38.55 -4.29
C THR A 306 -6.44 -37.84 -3.10
N SER A 307 -6.43 -38.48 -1.93
CA SER A 307 -5.80 -37.96 -0.74
C SER A 307 -4.30 -37.71 -0.97
N VAL A 308 -3.83 -36.54 -0.52
CA VAL A 308 -2.40 -36.29 -0.34
C VAL A 308 -1.91 -37.27 0.73
N PRO A 309 -0.76 -37.96 0.57
CA PRO A 309 -0.25 -38.84 1.61
C PRO A 309 0.05 -38.04 2.89
N ILE A 310 -0.46 -38.54 4.01
CA ILE A 310 -0.22 -37.98 5.35
C ILE A 310 1.27 -38.10 5.66
N VAL A 311 1.92 -36.98 5.98
CA VAL A 311 3.37 -36.93 6.25
C VAL A 311 3.56 -36.87 7.75
N HIS A 312 3.85 -38.02 8.38
CA HIS A 312 4.14 -38.11 9.81
C HIS A 312 5.45 -37.40 10.17
N ALA A 313 5.37 -36.08 10.38
CA ALA A 313 6.47 -35.26 10.86
C ALA A 313 6.67 -35.47 12.37
N ASN A 314 7.68 -36.25 12.76
CA ASN A 314 7.99 -36.51 14.17
C ASN A 314 8.53 -35.27 14.91
N ASN A 315 8.99 -34.24 14.20
CA ASN A 315 9.42 -32.96 14.78
C ASN A 315 8.33 -31.90 14.58
N SER A 316 7.41 -31.81 15.53
CA SER A 316 6.22 -30.96 15.43
C SER A 316 6.54 -29.46 15.61
N LEU A 317 6.19 -28.65 14.61
CA LEU A 317 6.11 -27.19 14.73
C LEU A 317 4.72 -26.69 15.19
N VAL A 318 3.78 -27.61 15.46
CA VAL A 318 2.39 -27.26 15.78
C VAL A 318 2.33 -26.40 17.04
N GLY A 319 1.73 -25.21 16.93
CA GLY A 319 1.62 -24.28 18.06
C GLY A 319 2.84 -23.38 18.31
N HIS A 320 4.00 -23.68 17.71
CA HIS A 320 5.24 -22.95 18.00
C HIS A 320 5.37 -21.61 17.26
N HIS A 321 6.01 -20.63 17.89
CA HIS A 321 6.43 -19.40 17.21
C HIS A 321 7.72 -19.63 16.40
N VAL A 322 7.84 -18.95 15.26
CA VAL A 322 8.99 -18.98 14.36
C VAL A 322 9.66 -17.61 14.38
N LEU A 323 10.49 -17.38 15.41
CA LEU A 323 11.04 -16.06 15.72
C LEU A 323 12.46 -15.85 15.18
N THR A 324 13.35 -16.82 15.38
CA THR A 324 14.74 -16.84 14.90
C THR A 324 15.02 -18.13 14.12
N VAL A 325 16.20 -18.25 13.53
CA VAL A 325 16.62 -19.51 12.87
C VAL A 325 16.99 -20.65 13.83
N ASP A 326 17.12 -20.39 15.13
CA ASP A 326 17.62 -21.35 16.13
C ASP A 326 16.69 -22.54 16.41
N ILE A 327 15.40 -22.43 16.05
CA ILE A 327 14.44 -23.52 16.19
C ILE A 327 14.60 -24.62 15.13
N PHE A 328 15.41 -24.39 14.09
CA PHE A 328 15.54 -25.30 12.96
C PHE A 328 16.74 -26.23 13.12
N ASN A 329 16.49 -27.53 13.01
CA ASN A 329 17.50 -28.57 12.81
C ASN A 329 17.35 -29.18 11.40
N LYS A 330 18.28 -30.06 11.01
CA LYS A 330 18.30 -30.70 9.68
C LYS A 330 17.00 -31.42 9.36
N GLU A 331 16.38 -32.00 10.38
CA GLU A 331 15.17 -32.82 10.31
C GLU A 331 13.94 -31.95 10.05
N ILE A 332 13.76 -30.85 10.80
CA ILE A 332 12.69 -29.88 10.57
C ILE A 332 12.85 -29.21 9.20
N LEU A 333 14.08 -28.84 8.80
CA LEU A 333 14.33 -28.29 7.46
C LEU A 333 13.95 -29.29 6.36
N LYS A 334 14.36 -30.57 6.51
CA LYS A 334 13.99 -31.65 5.58
C LYS A 334 12.46 -31.78 5.45
N ASP A 335 11.73 -31.78 6.55
CA ASP A 335 10.26 -31.94 6.55
C ASP A 335 9.56 -30.73 5.91
N ILE A 336 9.94 -29.49 6.26
CA ILE A 336 9.47 -28.26 5.59
C ILE A 336 9.75 -28.32 4.09
N PHE A 337 10.96 -28.72 3.68
CA PHE A 337 11.38 -28.72 2.29
C PHE A 337 10.84 -29.91 1.47
N HIS A 338 10.40 -31.01 2.10
CA HIS A 338 9.62 -32.07 1.44
C HIS A 338 8.17 -31.62 1.21
N LEU A 339 7.58 -30.96 2.20
CA LEU A 339 6.23 -30.45 2.13
C LEU A 339 6.09 -29.30 1.12
N ALA A 340 7.02 -28.37 1.09
CA ALA A 340 7.07 -27.28 0.11
C ALA A 340 7.12 -27.83 -1.33
N GLU A 341 7.97 -28.83 -1.58
CA GLU A 341 8.05 -29.50 -2.88
C GLU A 341 6.77 -30.30 -3.20
N THR A 342 6.08 -30.86 -2.19
CA THR A 342 4.77 -31.50 -2.37
C THR A 342 3.69 -30.50 -2.80
N PHE A 343 3.61 -29.33 -2.15
CA PHE A 343 2.68 -28.26 -2.52
C PHE A 343 2.99 -27.65 -3.89
N ARG A 344 4.28 -27.45 -4.20
CA ARG A 344 4.74 -27.03 -5.52
C ARG A 344 4.30 -28.00 -6.62
N ASN A 345 4.48 -29.31 -6.41
CA ASN A 345 4.06 -30.34 -7.36
C ASN A 345 2.54 -30.48 -7.47
N ALA A 346 1.79 -30.18 -6.41
CA ALA A 346 0.33 -30.12 -6.46
C ALA A 346 -0.15 -28.91 -7.30
N ILE A 347 0.40 -27.72 -7.06
CA ILE A 347 0.08 -26.50 -7.80
C ILE A 347 0.46 -26.63 -9.29
N ARG A 348 1.65 -27.14 -9.61
CA ARG A 348 2.09 -27.42 -10.99
C ARG A 348 1.28 -28.50 -11.71
N LYS A 349 0.38 -29.20 -11.00
CA LYS A 349 -0.54 -30.22 -11.53
C LYS A 349 -2.01 -29.81 -11.32
N GLU A 350 -2.25 -28.52 -11.08
CA GLU A 350 -3.57 -27.88 -10.89
C GLU A 350 -4.44 -28.54 -9.79
N ARG A 351 -3.81 -29.19 -8.81
CA ARG A 351 -4.51 -29.88 -7.73
C ARG A 351 -4.95 -28.88 -6.65
N PRO A 352 -6.23 -28.87 -6.24
CA PRO A 352 -6.70 -27.95 -5.21
C PRO A 352 -6.13 -28.31 -3.83
N LEU A 353 -5.63 -27.30 -3.12
CA LEU A 353 -5.11 -27.39 -1.76
C LEU A 353 -5.97 -26.60 -0.74
N ASP A 354 -7.13 -26.10 -1.18
CA ASP A 354 -8.06 -25.25 -0.43
C ASP A 354 -8.65 -25.90 0.84
N HIS A 355 -8.49 -27.21 0.97
CA HIS A 355 -8.98 -27.99 2.09
C HIS A 355 -8.04 -27.95 3.31
N ILE A 356 -6.76 -27.60 3.15
CA ILE A 356 -5.73 -27.78 4.18
C ILE A 356 -5.89 -26.74 5.31
N LEU A 357 -5.96 -25.45 4.95
CA LEU A 357 -6.18 -24.34 5.88
C LEU A 357 -7.62 -23.80 5.80
N LYS A 358 -8.58 -24.59 5.31
CA LYS A 358 -9.97 -24.19 5.18
C LYS A 358 -10.54 -23.69 6.51
N GLY A 359 -11.04 -22.46 6.52
CA GLY A 359 -11.57 -21.80 7.71
C GLY A 359 -10.53 -21.38 8.75
N LYS A 360 -9.24 -21.37 8.40
CA LYS A 360 -8.18 -20.74 9.21
C LYS A 360 -7.94 -19.30 8.80
N ILE A 361 -7.59 -18.44 9.76
CA ILE A 361 -7.32 -17.01 9.53
C ILE A 361 -5.87 -16.67 9.89
N MET A 362 -5.18 -15.93 9.02
CA MET A 362 -3.84 -15.38 9.25
C MET A 362 -3.94 -13.86 9.43
N ALA A 363 -3.37 -13.33 10.51
CA ALA A 363 -3.14 -11.90 10.65
C ALA A 363 -1.81 -11.53 9.98
N SER A 364 -1.84 -10.71 8.92
CA SER A 364 -0.66 -10.13 8.28
C SER A 364 -0.42 -8.75 8.88
N VAL A 365 0.54 -8.64 9.81
CA VAL A 365 0.80 -7.43 10.61
C VAL A 365 2.16 -6.82 10.21
N PHE A 366 2.13 -5.71 9.48
CA PHE A 366 3.33 -5.10 8.89
C PHE A 366 3.48 -3.62 9.28
N TYR A 367 4.41 -3.34 10.20
CA TYR A 367 4.80 -1.97 10.58
C TYR A 367 5.90 -1.40 9.67
N GLU A 368 6.65 -2.27 8.99
CA GLU A 368 7.61 -1.91 7.94
C GLU A 368 7.11 -2.44 6.59
N VAL A 369 7.24 -1.63 5.53
CA VAL A 369 6.78 -2.01 4.17
C VAL A 369 7.54 -3.22 3.61
N SER A 370 6.81 -4.26 3.19
CA SER A 370 7.39 -5.37 2.41
C SER A 370 6.35 -6.08 1.54
N THR A 371 6.34 -5.75 0.24
CA THR A 371 5.49 -6.39 -0.77
C THR A 371 5.76 -7.90 -0.84
N ARG A 372 7.01 -8.32 -1.11
CA ARG A 372 7.34 -9.75 -1.32
C ARG A 372 7.02 -10.59 -0.08
N THR A 373 7.35 -10.14 1.12
CA THR A 373 7.08 -10.93 2.33
C THR A 373 5.57 -11.02 2.60
N SER A 374 4.83 -9.89 2.59
CA SER A 374 3.39 -9.89 2.87
C SER A 374 2.58 -10.63 1.79
N CYS A 375 2.77 -10.29 0.51
CA CYS A 375 2.01 -10.86 -0.60
C CYS A 375 2.28 -12.37 -0.78
N SER A 376 3.50 -12.87 -0.52
CA SER A 376 3.77 -14.32 -0.61
C SER A 376 3.24 -15.11 0.59
N PHE A 377 3.19 -14.53 1.80
CA PHE A 377 2.46 -15.13 2.92
C PHE A 377 0.94 -15.16 2.65
N ALA A 378 0.39 -14.08 2.10
CA ALA A 378 -1.02 -14.02 1.73
C ALA A 378 -1.38 -15.03 0.64
N ALA A 379 -0.60 -15.08 -0.45
CA ALA A 379 -0.76 -16.06 -1.51
C ALA A 379 -0.61 -17.50 -1.00
N ALA A 380 0.29 -17.75 -0.04
CA ALA A 380 0.41 -19.05 0.60
C ALA A 380 -0.84 -19.43 1.42
N MET A 381 -1.40 -18.48 2.18
CA MET A 381 -2.61 -18.72 3.00
C MET A 381 -3.85 -18.98 2.14
N GLU A 382 -4.11 -18.14 1.14
CA GLU A 382 -5.28 -18.28 0.25
C GLU A 382 -5.16 -19.51 -0.67
N ARG A 383 -3.96 -19.89 -1.13
CA ARG A 383 -3.74 -21.15 -1.90
C ARG A 383 -4.01 -22.41 -1.08
N LEU A 384 -3.92 -22.33 0.24
CA LEU A 384 -4.31 -23.39 1.18
C LEU A 384 -5.77 -23.27 1.65
N GLY A 385 -6.53 -22.30 1.13
CA GLY A 385 -7.94 -22.06 1.46
C GLY A 385 -8.20 -21.39 2.82
N GLY A 386 -7.14 -20.85 3.43
CA GLY A 386 -7.26 -19.93 4.56
C GLY A 386 -7.72 -18.54 4.13
N ARG A 387 -7.82 -17.62 5.10
CA ARG A 387 -8.11 -16.20 4.86
C ARG A 387 -7.08 -15.28 5.50
N VAL A 388 -6.88 -14.10 4.91
CA VAL A 388 -5.95 -13.08 5.42
C VAL A 388 -6.70 -11.86 5.97
N ILE A 389 -6.35 -11.44 7.19
CA ILE A 389 -6.67 -10.11 7.72
C ILE A 389 -5.38 -9.28 7.69
N TYR A 390 -5.42 -8.11 7.07
CA TYR A 390 -4.27 -7.21 7.00
C TYR A 390 -4.35 -6.13 8.09
N MET A 391 -3.21 -5.86 8.71
CA MET A 391 -3.00 -4.74 9.64
C MET A 391 -1.66 -4.07 9.30
N ASP A 392 -1.67 -2.76 9.12
CA ASP A 392 -0.45 -1.98 8.94
C ASP A 392 -0.30 -0.92 10.04
N GLY A 393 0.94 -0.47 10.27
CA GLY A 393 1.26 0.53 11.31
C GLY A 393 0.70 1.95 11.04
N THR A 394 0.10 2.20 9.87
CA THR A 394 -0.40 3.53 9.45
C THR A 394 -1.93 3.65 9.48
N THR A 395 -2.66 2.53 9.50
CA THR A 395 -4.13 2.49 9.56
C THR A 395 -4.71 2.01 10.90
N SER A 396 -3.91 1.33 11.73
CA SER A 396 -4.35 0.64 12.95
C SER A 396 -4.42 1.51 14.22
N SER A 397 -4.99 0.94 15.29
CA SER A 397 -5.13 1.57 16.63
C SER A 397 -3.82 2.00 17.29
N VAL A 398 -2.68 1.52 16.81
CA VAL A 398 -1.32 2.00 17.15
C VAL A 398 -1.23 3.53 17.09
N LYS A 399 -1.91 4.17 16.12
CA LYS A 399 -1.99 5.64 16.01
C LYS A 399 -2.66 6.35 17.20
N LYS A 400 -3.34 5.61 18.08
CA LYS A 400 -3.96 6.11 19.33
C LYS A 400 -3.06 5.86 20.57
N GLY A 401 -1.86 5.31 20.38
CA GLY A 401 -0.96 4.91 21.47
C GLY A 401 -1.15 3.46 21.96
N GLU A 402 -1.86 2.61 21.21
CA GLU A 402 -1.94 1.17 21.49
C GLU A 402 -0.55 0.53 21.36
N THR A 403 -0.15 -0.32 22.33
CA THR A 403 1.16 -0.97 22.30
C THR A 403 1.20 -2.09 21.25
N LEU A 404 2.40 -2.46 20.78
CA LEU A 404 2.57 -3.60 19.87
C LEU A 404 2.04 -4.89 20.52
N GLU A 405 2.32 -5.05 21.81
CA GLU A 405 1.94 -6.17 22.65
C GLU A 405 0.40 -6.26 22.81
N ASP A 406 -0.30 -5.14 22.97
CA ASP A 406 -1.77 -5.06 22.97
C ASP A 406 -2.36 -5.39 21.59
N SER A 407 -1.89 -4.73 20.52
CA SER A 407 -2.35 -4.99 19.15
C SER A 407 -2.22 -6.47 18.79
N ILE A 408 -1.09 -7.10 19.14
CA ILE A 408 -0.83 -8.52 18.89
C ILE A 408 -1.72 -9.42 19.75
N THR A 409 -1.97 -9.06 21.02
CA THR A 409 -2.92 -9.77 21.90
C THR A 409 -4.35 -9.75 21.34
N ILE A 410 -4.76 -8.62 20.74
CA ILE A 410 -6.06 -8.45 20.07
C ILE A 410 -6.12 -9.27 18.78
N MET A 411 -5.12 -9.17 17.90
CA MET A 411 -5.08 -9.95 16.65
C MET A 411 -5.00 -11.46 16.89
N ALA A 412 -4.37 -11.90 17.99
CA ALA A 412 -4.38 -13.29 18.46
C ALA A 412 -5.79 -13.78 18.92
N GLY A 413 -6.75 -12.87 19.12
CA GLY A 413 -8.16 -13.19 19.31
C GLY A 413 -8.94 -13.38 18.00
N TYR A 414 -8.49 -12.77 16.90
CA TYR A 414 -9.18 -12.82 15.59
C TYR A 414 -8.60 -13.85 14.61
N ALA A 415 -7.33 -14.23 14.78
CA ALA A 415 -6.60 -15.12 13.87
C ALA A 415 -6.17 -16.44 14.54
N ASP A 416 -5.81 -17.41 13.71
CA ASP A 416 -5.17 -18.67 14.12
C ASP A 416 -3.64 -18.57 14.17
N VAL A 417 -3.05 -17.71 13.34
CA VAL A 417 -1.61 -17.47 13.23
C VAL A 417 -1.35 -16.01 12.88
N ILE A 418 -0.25 -15.45 13.39
CA ILE A 418 0.18 -14.08 13.09
C ILE A 418 1.49 -14.10 12.29
N VAL A 419 1.59 -13.26 11.28
CA VAL A 419 2.84 -12.93 10.58
C VAL A 419 3.16 -11.49 10.96
N LEU A 420 4.28 -11.25 11.67
CA LEU A 420 4.65 -9.93 12.15
C LEU A 420 5.97 -9.47 11.53
N ARG A 421 5.98 -8.23 11.02
CA ARG A 421 7.18 -7.49 10.60
C ARG A 421 7.26 -6.14 11.32
N HIS A 422 8.41 -5.82 11.89
CA HIS A 422 8.63 -4.61 12.68
C HIS A 422 9.99 -3.95 12.37
N SER A 423 10.10 -2.64 12.59
CA SER A 423 11.33 -1.86 12.33
C SER A 423 12.31 -1.86 13.51
N GLU A 424 11.81 -1.99 14.74
CA GLU A 424 12.62 -2.16 15.95
C GLU A 424 13.11 -3.62 16.08
N PRO A 425 14.42 -3.88 16.25
CA PRO A 425 14.94 -5.22 16.54
C PRO A 425 14.38 -5.78 17.85
N GLY A 426 14.15 -7.10 17.92
CA GLY A 426 13.65 -7.79 19.12
C GLY A 426 12.18 -7.52 19.47
N ALA A 427 11.52 -6.54 18.86
CA ALA A 427 10.09 -6.25 19.09
C ALA A 427 9.17 -7.44 18.76
N VAL A 428 9.54 -8.23 17.74
CA VAL A 428 8.83 -9.48 17.39
C VAL A 428 8.99 -10.55 18.47
N ALA A 429 10.11 -10.56 19.19
CA ALA A 429 10.30 -11.43 20.35
C ALA A 429 9.51 -10.95 21.58
N ARG A 430 9.44 -9.62 21.84
CA ARG A 430 8.57 -9.07 22.89
C ARG A 430 7.10 -9.43 22.66
N ALA A 431 6.61 -9.14 21.45
CA ALA A 431 5.23 -9.40 21.05
C ALA A 431 4.84 -10.89 21.18
N ALA A 432 5.79 -11.81 20.99
CA ALA A 432 5.55 -13.25 21.14
C ALA A 432 5.13 -13.63 22.57
N LEU A 433 5.69 -12.97 23.60
CA LEU A 433 5.41 -13.26 25.01
C LEU A 433 3.93 -13.04 25.39
N HIS A 434 3.22 -12.20 24.64
CA HIS A 434 1.81 -11.89 24.84
C HIS A 434 0.89 -12.59 23.82
N CYS A 435 1.46 -13.24 22.80
CA CYS A 435 0.72 -13.84 21.70
C CYS A 435 0.27 -15.28 22.03
N ARG A 436 -1.03 -15.48 22.28
CA ARG A 436 -1.63 -16.81 22.54
C ARG A 436 -1.81 -17.69 21.28
N LYS A 437 -1.14 -17.33 20.18
CA LYS A 437 -1.21 -17.99 18.86
C LYS A 437 0.20 -18.13 18.31
N PRO A 438 0.46 -19.08 17.40
CA PRO A 438 1.72 -19.12 16.66
C PRO A 438 1.98 -17.79 15.96
N MET A 439 3.24 -17.36 15.98
CA MET A 439 3.66 -16.12 15.32
C MET A 439 4.93 -16.34 14.50
N LEU A 440 4.96 -15.82 13.28
CA LEU A 440 6.04 -16.00 12.31
C LEU A 440 6.74 -14.66 12.06
N ASN A 441 8.06 -14.60 12.24
CA ASN A 441 8.87 -13.41 12.01
C ASN A 441 9.07 -13.16 10.49
N ALA A 442 8.54 -12.04 10.02
CA ALA A 442 8.65 -11.52 8.66
C ALA A 442 9.70 -10.39 8.52
N GLY A 443 10.53 -10.20 9.55
CA GLY A 443 11.66 -9.29 9.63
C GLY A 443 11.55 -8.36 10.84
N ASP A 444 12.58 -8.32 11.70
CA ASP A 444 12.68 -7.37 12.81
C ASP A 444 13.96 -6.51 12.72
N GLY A 445 13.81 -5.24 12.32
CA GLY A 445 14.91 -4.25 12.26
C GLY A 445 16.17 -4.70 11.51
N VAL A 446 17.27 -4.93 12.25
CA VAL A 446 18.53 -5.52 11.73
C VAL A 446 18.82 -6.90 12.34
N GLY A 447 17.81 -7.53 12.95
CA GLY A 447 17.87 -8.84 13.59
C GLY A 447 17.64 -9.98 12.60
N GLU A 448 16.50 -10.65 12.72
CA GLU A 448 16.25 -11.94 12.06
C GLU A 448 15.22 -11.83 10.91
N HIS A 449 15.33 -12.73 9.93
CA HIS A 449 14.27 -13.03 8.97
C HIS A 449 14.26 -14.53 8.64
N PRO A 450 13.81 -15.39 9.57
CA PRO A 450 13.98 -16.85 9.46
C PRO A 450 13.32 -17.44 8.21
N THR A 451 12.15 -16.91 7.83
CA THR A 451 11.42 -17.38 6.64
C THR A 451 12.04 -16.98 5.31
N GLN A 452 13.02 -16.06 5.31
CA GLN A 452 13.86 -15.79 4.15
C GLN A 452 15.00 -16.81 4.08
N ALA A 453 15.72 -17.06 5.19
CA ALA A 453 16.75 -18.10 5.23
C ALA A 453 16.22 -19.50 4.84
N LEU A 454 15.00 -19.85 5.25
CA LEU A 454 14.32 -21.09 4.81
C LEU A 454 14.16 -21.17 3.28
N LEU A 455 13.63 -20.11 2.64
CA LEU A 455 13.35 -20.14 1.20
C LEU A 455 14.63 -20.02 0.36
N ASP A 456 15.64 -19.37 0.91
CA ASP A 456 16.96 -19.26 0.30
C ASP A 456 17.64 -20.64 0.28
N ILE A 457 17.71 -21.35 1.40
CA ILE A 457 18.29 -22.71 1.46
C ILE A 457 17.46 -23.72 0.65
N PHE A 458 16.12 -23.61 0.64
CA PHE A 458 15.28 -24.40 -0.27
C PHE A 458 15.67 -24.18 -1.73
N SER A 459 15.90 -22.93 -2.14
CA SER A 459 16.26 -22.58 -3.52
C SER A 459 17.67 -23.02 -3.89
N ILE A 460 18.65 -22.93 -2.97
CA ILE A 460 19.98 -23.52 -3.18
C ILE A 460 19.86 -25.04 -3.44
N ARG A 461 19.04 -25.73 -2.64
CA ARG A 461 18.78 -27.18 -2.83
C ARG A 461 18.06 -27.47 -4.15
N ASP A 462 17.20 -26.59 -4.62
CA ASP A 462 16.44 -26.71 -5.87
C ASP A 462 17.36 -26.57 -7.11
N GLU A 463 18.25 -25.58 -7.11
CA GLU A 463 19.21 -25.32 -8.20
C GLU A 463 20.34 -26.37 -8.26
N PHE A 464 20.77 -26.93 -7.12
CA PHE A 464 21.93 -27.84 -7.05
C PHE A 464 21.61 -29.31 -6.73
N GLY A 465 20.41 -29.62 -6.23
CA GLY A 465 20.04 -30.93 -5.68
C GLY A 465 20.61 -31.22 -4.27
N THR A 466 21.55 -30.40 -3.80
CA THR A 466 22.20 -30.46 -2.47
C THR A 466 22.57 -29.05 -2.02
N VAL A 467 22.72 -28.85 -0.71
CA VAL A 467 23.34 -27.65 -0.13
C VAL A 467 24.78 -27.94 0.31
N ASN A 468 25.11 -29.21 0.60
CA ASN A 468 26.45 -29.62 1.03
C ASN A 468 27.44 -29.66 -0.14
N GLY A 469 28.67 -29.23 0.11
CA GLY A 469 29.77 -29.21 -0.86
C GLY A 469 29.77 -27.99 -1.78
N LEU A 470 29.10 -26.90 -1.38
CA LEU A 470 29.00 -25.65 -2.15
C LEU A 470 29.78 -24.50 -1.48
N THR A 471 30.43 -23.69 -2.31
CA THR A 471 30.99 -22.39 -1.92
C THR A 471 29.92 -21.31 -2.13
N ILE A 472 29.52 -20.65 -1.04
CA ILE A 472 28.43 -19.67 -1.00
C ILE A 472 29.02 -18.29 -0.69
N THR A 473 28.93 -17.39 -1.66
CA THR A 473 29.52 -16.05 -1.59
C THR A 473 28.43 -15.01 -1.37
N MET A 474 28.48 -14.30 -0.24
CA MET A 474 27.54 -13.24 0.11
C MET A 474 28.13 -11.87 -0.23
N VAL A 475 27.36 -11.01 -0.91
CA VAL A 475 27.85 -9.75 -1.49
C VAL A 475 26.99 -8.56 -1.04
N GLY A 476 27.63 -7.45 -0.64
CA GLY A 476 26.98 -6.13 -0.49
C GLY A 476 26.99 -5.58 0.94
N ASP A 477 25.83 -5.13 1.45
CA ASP A 477 25.69 -4.67 2.84
C ASP A 477 25.48 -5.86 3.78
N LEU A 478 26.58 -6.55 4.07
CA LEU A 478 26.61 -7.70 4.99
C LEU A 478 26.44 -7.27 6.45
N LYS A 479 26.72 -6.00 6.78
CA LYS A 479 26.61 -5.46 8.14
C LYS A 479 25.16 -5.29 8.60
N HIS A 480 24.27 -4.85 7.72
CA HIS A 480 22.85 -4.60 8.07
C HIS A 480 21.86 -5.58 7.41
N GLY A 481 22.36 -6.49 6.57
CA GLY A 481 21.56 -7.49 5.86
C GLY A 481 21.00 -8.59 6.76
N ARG A 482 19.89 -8.32 7.48
CA ARG A 482 19.17 -9.29 8.34
C ARG A 482 18.91 -10.65 7.65
N THR A 483 18.78 -10.68 6.32
CA THR A 483 18.60 -11.91 5.54
C THR A 483 19.88 -12.72 5.43
N VAL A 484 21.05 -12.11 5.21
CA VAL A 484 22.34 -12.82 5.20
C VAL A 484 22.79 -13.23 6.61
N HIS A 485 22.35 -12.53 7.66
CA HIS A 485 22.57 -12.96 9.05
C HIS A 485 21.85 -14.28 9.34
N SER A 486 20.52 -14.32 9.16
CA SER A 486 19.75 -15.56 9.31
C SER A 486 20.24 -16.67 8.38
N LEU A 487 20.61 -16.35 7.13
CA LEU A 487 21.11 -17.32 6.16
C LEU A 487 22.47 -17.91 6.56
N ALA A 488 23.46 -17.09 6.92
CA ALA A 488 24.77 -17.56 7.36
C ALA A 488 24.66 -18.45 8.61
N ARG A 489 23.82 -18.06 9.58
CA ARG A 489 23.52 -18.86 10.76
C ARG A 489 22.88 -20.21 10.40
N MET A 490 21.85 -20.24 9.55
CA MET A 490 21.16 -21.48 9.16
C MET A 490 22.03 -22.38 8.25
N LEU A 491 22.92 -21.80 7.43
CA LEU A 491 23.86 -22.55 6.60
C LEU A 491 24.89 -23.37 7.41
N THR A 492 25.13 -23.04 8.68
CA THR A 492 25.96 -23.89 9.58
C THR A 492 25.38 -25.28 9.83
N LEU A 493 24.11 -25.53 9.45
CA LEU A 493 23.52 -26.87 9.43
C LEU A 493 23.99 -27.71 8.24
N TYR A 494 24.80 -27.18 7.32
CA TYR A 494 25.28 -27.85 6.11
C TYR A 494 26.81 -27.76 6.01
N ASN A 495 27.42 -28.72 5.31
CA ASN A 495 28.85 -28.68 5.01
C ASN A 495 29.09 -27.74 3.81
N VAL A 496 29.36 -26.47 4.08
CA VAL A 496 29.55 -25.39 3.10
C VAL A 496 30.80 -24.57 3.40
N GLU A 497 31.24 -23.77 2.43
CA GLU A 497 32.23 -22.72 2.59
C GLU A 497 31.55 -21.36 2.41
N LEU A 498 31.78 -20.39 3.30
CA LEU A 498 31.21 -19.04 3.18
C LEU A 498 32.27 -18.02 2.79
N ARG A 499 32.02 -17.27 1.70
CA ARG A 499 32.86 -16.14 1.29
C ARG A 499 32.09 -14.83 1.46
N TYR A 500 32.77 -13.79 1.95
CA TYR A 500 32.18 -12.48 2.20
C TYR A 500 32.82 -11.41 1.31
N VAL A 501 32.01 -10.73 0.50
CA VAL A 501 32.40 -9.60 -0.36
C VAL A 501 31.62 -8.37 0.07
N SER A 502 32.29 -7.30 0.50
CA SER A 502 31.61 -6.11 1.02
C SER A 502 32.45 -4.85 0.84
N PRO A 503 31.83 -3.68 0.63
CA PRO A 503 32.50 -2.39 0.80
C PRO A 503 33.16 -2.26 2.18
N PRO A 504 34.29 -1.53 2.30
CA PRO A 504 34.90 -1.23 3.59
C PRO A 504 33.89 -0.67 4.60
N GLY A 505 33.86 -1.25 5.80
CA GLY A 505 32.92 -0.87 6.86
C GLY A 505 31.53 -1.52 6.81
N LEU A 506 31.20 -2.29 5.76
CA LEU A 506 29.92 -3.01 5.60
C LEU A 506 30.06 -4.56 5.63
N GLY A 507 31.17 -5.06 6.17
CA GLY A 507 31.41 -6.51 6.34
C GLY A 507 30.48 -7.20 7.35
N MET A 508 30.43 -8.54 7.26
CA MET A 508 29.64 -9.39 8.14
C MET A 508 29.99 -9.15 9.63
N PRO A 509 29.00 -8.92 10.53
CA PRO A 509 29.27 -8.62 11.93
C PRO A 509 30.01 -9.76 12.64
N ASP A 510 30.99 -9.43 13.48
CA ASP A 510 31.89 -10.43 14.07
C ASP A 510 31.16 -11.46 14.96
N HIS A 511 30.01 -11.13 15.54
CA HIS A 511 29.20 -12.11 16.29
C HIS A 511 28.60 -13.20 15.39
N ILE A 512 28.28 -12.89 14.13
CA ILE A 512 27.85 -13.89 13.12
C ILE A 512 29.07 -14.71 12.68
N VAL A 513 30.19 -14.04 12.39
CA VAL A 513 31.44 -14.72 11.96
C VAL A 513 31.94 -15.69 13.03
N ASN A 514 31.86 -15.32 14.31
CA ASN A 514 32.20 -16.18 15.44
C ASN A 514 31.21 -17.36 15.57
N PHE A 515 29.90 -17.13 15.50
CA PHE A 515 28.88 -18.20 15.52
C PHE A 515 29.09 -19.23 14.40
N VAL A 516 29.54 -18.79 13.22
CA VAL A 516 29.88 -19.68 12.09
C VAL A 516 31.21 -20.41 12.33
N ALA A 517 32.22 -19.75 12.90
CA ALA A 517 33.52 -20.34 13.22
C ALA A 517 33.45 -21.40 14.35
N GLU A 518 32.61 -21.17 15.37
CA GLU A 518 32.26 -22.14 16.43
C GLU A 518 31.74 -23.47 15.87
N ARG A 519 31.15 -23.45 14.67
CA ARG A 519 30.58 -24.61 13.98
C ARG A 519 31.52 -25.16 12.89
N HIS A 520 32.77 -24.71 12.89
CA HIS A 520 33.87 -25.17 12.02
C HIS A 520 33.61 -25.02 10.52
N ILE A 521 32.73 -24.08 10.14
CA ILE A 521 32.48 -23.72 8.74
C ILE A 521 33.62 -22.80 8.25
N PRO A 522 34.31 -23.14 7.14
CA PRO A 522 35.32 -22.27 6.52
C PRO A 522 34.75 -20.91 6.12
N GLN A 523 35.52 -19.85 6.37
CA GLN A 523 35.12 -18.47 6.14
C GLN A 523 36.27 -17.64 5.55
N GLU A 524 36.01 -16.96 4.45
CA GLU A 524 36.97 -16.08 3.78
C GLU A 524 36.38 -14.68 3.50
N ARG A 525 37.24 -13.65 3.41
CA ARG A 525 36.86 -12.25 3.18
C ARG A 525 37.60 -11.71 1.95
N PHE A 526 36.86 -11.16 0.98
CA PHE A 526 37.35 -10.65 -0.30
C PHE A 526 36.87 -9.23 -0.55
N THR A 527 37.55 -8.50 -1.44
CA THR A 527 37.26 -7.10 -1.78
C THR A 527 36.63 -6.89 -3.15
N THR A 528 36.75 -7.86 -4.08
CA THR A 528 36.20 -7.78 -5.44
C THR A 528 35.30 -8.99 -5.76
N LEU A 529 34.51 -8.89 -6.83
CA LEU A 529 33.75 -10.02 -7.38
C LEU A 529 34.64 -10.90 -8.27
N GLU A 530 35.57 -10.28 -8.96
CA GLU A 530 36.51 -10.86 -9.91
C GLU A 530 37.34 -12.02 -9.32
N GLU A 531 37.70 -11.92 -8.04
CA GLU A 531 38.46 -12.94 -7.29
C GLU A 531 37.62 -14.18 -6.92
N VAL A 532 36.32 -14.00 -6.62
CA VAL A 532 35.47 -15.05 -6.05
C VAL A 532 34.63 -15.81 -7.08
N LEU A 533 34.30 -15.19 -8.21
CA LEU A 533 33.42 -15.78 -9.24
C LEU A 533 33.90 -17.13 -9.83
N PRO A 534 35.21 -17.44 -9.98
CA PRO A 534 35.66 -18.74 -10.46
C PRO A 534 35.31 -19.92 -9.54
N ASP A 535 35.27 -19.68 -8.23
CA ASP A 535 35.02 -20.71 -7.21
C ASP A 535 33.60 -20.68 -6.65
N THR A 536 32.85 -19.59 -6.83
CA THR A 536 31.50 -19.45 -6.25
C THR A 536 30.49 -20.36 -6.94
N ASP A 537 29.79 -21.21 -6.18
CA ASP A 537 28.61 -21.94 -6.66
C ASP A 537 27.33 -21.10 -6.48
N VAL A 538 27.15 -20.48 -5.31
CA VAL A 538 25.99 -19.62 -5.03
C VAL A 538 26.47 -18.19 -4.73
N LEU A 539 26.10 -17.24 -5.60
CA LEU A 539 26.35 -15.82 -5.38
C LEU A 539 25.09 -15.16 -4.84
N TYR A 540 25.07 -14.91 -3.53
CA TYR A 540 23.97 -14.25 -2.85
C TYR A 540 24.21 -12.74 -2.77
N MET A 541 23.66 -12.01 -3.72
CA MET A 541 23.74 -10.56 -3.80
C MET A 541 22.78 -9.90 -2.80
N THR A 542 23.16 -8.75 -2.25
CA THR A 542 22.30 -7.91 -1.40
C THR A 542 22.30 -6.46 -1.84
N ARG A 543 21.17 -5.77 -1.61
CA ARG A 543 21.04 -4.34 -1.87
C ARG A 543 21.87 -3.53 -0.88
N ILE A 544 22.78 -2.69 -1.40
CA ILE A 544 23.43 -1.64 -0.62
C ILE A 544 22.38 -0.54 -0.32
N GLN A 545 22.18 -0.20 0.95
CA GLN A 545 21.10 0.70 1.38
C GLN A 545 21.55 2.17 1.36
N ARG A 546 21.25 2.88 0.26
CA ARG A 546 21.50 4.33 0.06
C ARG A 546 21.14 5.19 1.26
N GLU A 547 20.03 4.85 1.91
CA GLU A 547 19.50 5.48 3.12
C GLU A 547 20.42 5.42 4.37
N ARG A 548 21.56 4.73 4.29
CA ARG A 548 22.57 4.63 5.37
C ARG A 548 23.85 5.46 5.13
N PHE A 549 23.99 6.09 3.96
CA PHE A 549 25.19 6.85 3.58
C PHE A 549 24.99 8.34 3.81
N ALA A 550 26.05 9.04 4.23
CA ALA A 550 25.97 10.48 4.52
C ALA A 550 25.90 11.32 3.23
N THR A 551 26.54 10.87 2.15
CA THR A 551 26.52 11.55 0.84
C THR A 551 26.23 10.58 -0.30
N GLN A 552 25.68 11.12 -1.38
CA GLN A 552 25.40 10.36 -2.60
C GLN A 552 26.70 9.92 -3.33
N GLU A 553 27.79 10.66 -3.13
CA GLU A 553 29.12 10.37 -3.70
C GLU A 553 29.77 9.16 -3.02
N GLU A 554 29.71 9.08 -1.68
CA GLU A 554 30.16 7.93 -0.91
C GLU A 554 29.40 6.67 -1.32
N TYR A 555 28.08 6.77 -1.44
CA TYR A 555 27.22 5.70 -1.95
C TYR A 555 27.64 5.23 -3.35
N HIS A 556 27.75 6.13 -4.33
CA HIS A 556 28.14 5.77 -5.70
C HIS A 556 29.54 5.11 -5.75
N LYS A 557 30.51 5.65 -5.00
CA LYS A 557 31.87 5.10 -4.93
C LYS A 557 31.91 3.69 -4.35
N MET A 558 31.09 3.39 -3.34
CA MET A 558 31.00 2.05 -2.76
C MET A 558 30.18 1.09 -3.63
N CYS A 559 29.23 1.58 -4.42
CA CYS A 559 28.33 0.75 -5.22
C CYS A 559 28.91 0.29 -6.56
N GLY A 560 29.76 1.11 -7.22
CA GLY A 560 30.26 0.83 -8.58
C GLY A 560 31.08 -0.46 -8.74
N HIS A 561 31.53 -1.07 -7.64
CA HIS A 561 32.37 -2.28 -7.63
C HIS A 561 31.58 -3.60 -7.41
N PHE A 562 30.27 -3.55 -7.16
CA PHE A 562 29.47 -4.72 -6.77
C PHE A 562 28.21 -4.87 -7.64
N ILE A 563 28.40 -4.80 -8.96
CA ILE A 563 27.33 -4.85 -9.98
C ILE A 563 27.49 -6.10 -10.85
N ILE A 564 26.46 -6.94 -10.89
CA ILE A 564 26.42 -8.12 -11.76
C ILE A 564 26.01 -7.73 -13.17
N THR A 565 26.91 -7.96 -14.12
CA THR A 565 26.69 -7.75 -15.56
C THR A 565 26.96 -9.05 -16.34
N PRO A 566 26.39 -9.24 -17.55
CA PRO A 566 26.69 -10.39 -18.39
C PRO A 566 28.20 -10.55 -18.68
N GLN A 567 28.91 -9.44 -18.82
CA GLN A 567 30.35 -9.41 -19.10
C GLN A 567 31.17 -9.91 -17.89
N LEU A 568 30.83 -9.46 -16.67
CA LEU A 568 31.45 -9.98 -15.44
C LEU A 568 31.15 -11.48 -15.24
N MET A 569 29.91 -11.88 -15.50
CA MET A 569 29.44 -13.26 -15.37
C MET A 569 29.99 -14.24 -16.42
N SER A 570 30.82 -13.77 -17.36
CA SER A 570 31.66 -14.63 -18.21
C SER A 570 32.78 -15.34 -17.43
N ARG A 571 33.23 -14.76 -16.30
CA ARG A 571 34.27 -15.31 -15.42
C ARG A 571 33.75 -16.35 -14.42
N ALA A 572 32.44 -16.49 -14.31
CA ALA A 572 31.79 -17.30 -13.29
C ALA A 572 31.64 -18.76 -13.70
N LYS A 573 31.48 -19.67 -12.73
CA LYS A 573 31.17 -21.09 -13.01
C LYS A 573 29.98 -21.24 -13.97
N ARG A 574 30.04 -22.26 -14.84
CA ARG A 574 28.92 -22.66 -15.73
C ARG A 574 27.76 -23.28 -14.95
N ARG A 575 28.06 -23.99 -13.86
CA ARG A 575 27.08 -24.48 -12.89
C ARG A 575 27.16 -23.58 -11.66
N MET A 576 26.22 -22.66 -11.56
CA MET A 576 26.21 -21.58 -10.56
C MET A 576 24.77 -21.04 -10.43
N ALA A 577 24.40 -20.48 -9.29
CA ALA A 577 23.18 -19.69 -9.14
C ALA A 577 23.49 -18.29 -8.59
N VAL A 578 22.85 -17.27 -9.15
CA VAL A 578 22.83 -15.90 -8.62
C VAL A 578 21.49 -15.66 -7.95
N MET A 579 21.53 -15.34 -6.66
CA MET A 579 20.38 -15.17 -5.79
C MET A 579 20.34 -13.76 -5.20
N HIS A 580 19.14 -13.26 -4.90
CA HIS A 580 18.93 -11.93 -4.32
C HIS A 580 17.55 -11.88 -3.61
N PRO A 581 17.46 -11.40 -2.35
CA PRO A 581 16.20 -11.40 -1.60
C PRO A 581 15.16 -10.37 -2.10
N LEU A 582 15.58 -9.47 -3.00
CA LEU A 582 14.82 -8.39 -3.64
C LEU A 582 14.30 -7.30 -2.67
N PRO A 583 14.17 -6.04 -3.12
CA PRO A 583 14.27 -5.57 -4.49
C PRO A 583 15.71 -5.17 -4.84
N ARG A 584 16.14 -5.47 -6.07
CA ARG A 584 17.35 -4.85 -6.63
C ARG A 584 17.06 -3.42 -7.08
N ILE A 585 18.10 -2.61 -7.22
CA ILE A 585 18.07 -1.29 -7.86
C ILE A 585 18.98 -1.30 -9.10
N PHE A 586 20.25 -1.64 -8.93
CA PHE A 586 21.26 -1.68 -10.01
C PHE A 586 22.33 -2.76 -9.80
N GLU A 587 22.41 -3.37 -8.62
CA GLU A 587 23.43 -4.37 -8.24
C GLU A 587 23.38 -5.66 -9.08
N ILE A 588 22.31 -5.84 -9.86
CA ILE A 588 22.20 -6.84 -10.92
C ILE A 588 21.57 -6.16 -12.14
N SER A 589 22.29 -6.13 -13.27
CA SER A 589 21.78 -5.64 -14.56
C SER A 589 20.55 -6.43 -15.00
N THR A 590 19.57 -5.75 -15.61
CA THR A 590 18.39 -6.39 -16.23
C THR A 590 18.78 -7.29 -17.41
N GLU A 591 19.88 -7.01 -18.11
CA GLU A 591 20.41 -7.86 -19.18
C GLU A 591 20.70 -9.29 -18.70
N PHE A 592 21.05 -9.45 -17.42
CA PHE A 592 21.37 -10.74 -16.81
C PHE A 592 20.12 -11.58 -16.49
N ASP A 593 18.89 -11.04 -16.58
CA ASP A 593 17.65 -11.79 -16.33
C ASP A 593 17.44 -12.97 -17.28
N THR A 594 18.09 -12.95 -18.44
CA THR A 594 18.01 -14.01 -19.46
C THR A 594 19.04 -15.13 -19.25
N ASP A 595 20.01 -14.96 -18.34
CA ASP A 595 21.00 -16.00 -18.02
C ASP A 595 20.33 -17.10 -17.18
N PRO A 596 20.47 -18.40 -17.52
CA PRO A 596 19.85 -19.49 -16.74
C PRO A 596 20.30 -19.51 -15.27
N ARG A 597 21.46 -18.93 -14.93
CA ARG A 597 21.98 -18.80 -13.56
C ARG A 597 21.25 -17.74 -12.73
N ALA A 598 20.42 -16.89 -13.34
CA ALA A 598 19.58 -15.91 -12.63
C ALA A 598 18.44 -16.59 -11.87
N ALA A 599 18.65 -16.90 -10.59
CA ALA A 599 17.72 -17.67 -9.77
C ALA A 599 16.79 -16.80 -8.91
N TYR A 600 17.02 -15.49 -8.78
CA TYR A 600 16.30 -14.60 -7.86
C TYR A 600 14.77 -14.53 -8.08
N PHE A 601 14.26 -14.72 -9.30
CA PHE A 601 12.82 -14.84 -9.53
C PHE A 601 12.27 -16.22 -9.14
N ARG A 602 13.02 -17.31 -9.38
CA ARG A 602 12.67 -18.68 -8.93
C ARG A 602 12.69 -18.79 -7.41
N GLN A 603 13.66 -18.13 -6.77
CA GLN A 603 13.75 -17.91 -5.32
C GLN A 603 12.49 -17.21 -4.77
N ALA A 604 12.02 -16.14 -5.43
CA ALA A 604 10.79 -15.46 -5.03
C ALA A 604 9.53 -16.36 -5.14
N GLU A 605 9.41 -17.17 -6.20
CA GLU A 605 8.33 -18.17 -6.36
C GLU A 605 8.42 -19.25 -5.26
N ASN A 606 9.61 -19.81 -5.04
CA ASN A 606 9.88 -20.82 -4.02
C ASN A 606 9.52 -20.34 -2.61
N GLY A 607 9.60 -19.02 -2.36
CA GLY A 607 9.11 -18.37 -1.15
C GLY A 607 7.63 -18.61 -0.84
N VAL A 608 6.77 -18.79 -1.84
CA VAL A 608 5.35 -19.12 -1.63
C VAL A 608 5.23 -20.55 -1.10
N TYR A 609 5.88 -21.53 -1.74
CA TYR A 609 5.77 -22.95 -1.34
C TYR A 609 6.34 -23.22 0.05
N VAL A 610 7.45 -22.57 0.41
CA VAL A 610 8.05 -22.65 1.76
C VAL A 610 7.16 -21.98 2.81
N ARG A 611 6.50 -20.86 2.49
CA ARG A 611 5.52 -20.21 3.40
C ARG A 611 4.24 -21.04 3.55
N MET A 612 3.78 -21.71 2.49
CA MET A 612 2.68 -22.69 2.56
C MET A 612 3.03 -23.84 3.50
N ALA A 613 4.22 -24.43 3.33
CA ALA A 613 4.71 -25.52 4.17
C ALA A 613 4.73 -25.12 5.66
N LEU A 614 5.33 -23.97 5.96
CA LEU A 614 5.44 -23.46 7.32
C LEU A 614 4.06 -23.18 7.96
N LEU A 615 3.14 -22.53 7.24
CA LEU A 615 1.78 -22.25 7.73
C LEU A 615 1.02 -23.56 8.04
N ALA A 616 1.10 -24.56 7.16
CA ALA A 616 0.40 -25.83 7.34
C ALA A 616 0.96 -26.67 8.50
N MET A 617 2.28 -26.68 8.70
CA MET A 617 2.93 -27.36 9.83
C MET A 617 2.62 -26.67 11.16
N VAL A 618 2.74 -25.34 11.22
CA VAL A 618 2.52 -24.57 12.45
C VAL A 618 1.04 -24.61 12.91
N LEU A 619 0.10 -24.73 11.97
CA LEU A 619 -1.34 -24.88 12.25
C LEU A 619 -1.81 -26.33 12.44
N GLY A 620 -0.93 -27.33 12.34
CA GLY A 620 -1.26 -28.75 12.58
C GLY A 620 -2.30 -29.32 11.63
N ARG A 621 -2.04 -29.24 10.32
CA ARG A 621 -2.96 -29.66 9.25
C ARG A 621 -2.41 -30.73 8.30
N ILE A 622 -1.46 -31.53 8.78
CA ILE A 622 -0.68 -32.52 8.00
C ILE A 622 -0.30 -33.71 8.88
#